data_AF-A0A1Y1Q488-F1
#
_entry.id   AF-A0A1Y1Q488-F1
#
_cell.length_a   1.000
_cell.length_b   1.000
_cell.length_c   1.000
_cell.angle_alpha   90.00
_cell.angle_beta   90.00
_cell.angle_gamma   90.00
#
_symmetry.space_group_name_H-M   'P 1'
#
loop_
_entity.id
_entity.type
_entity.pdbx_description
1 polymer ?
#
loop_
_entity_poly.entity_id
_entity_poly.type
_entity_poly.pdbx_seq_one_letter_code
_entity_poly.pdbx_strand_id
1 'polypeptide(L)'
;MQGNYPKAIEWFEKILNLDPSHKQAMDGLGITYREMGNYPKAIEWFKKQLDIDPRDKWAMNGVGITYREIGDHPKAIKWFEKQLEINPRDIWAMDGLGITYREMKRYYKAIEWFKKQLDIAPKDKQAMNGLGITYREMGNYPKAIEWFEKQLKIDHKDEQAMNGLGITYREMGNYPKAIEWFEKQLKIEPTDKFALAGLTATFEKMGVTSVAIKPLKRRLQANHRDAYAHSQLCKIADQHLANGQLKEAQSITDFLKNTQEELHQIEEKKFFPASSDRKRVTADSQESNEEKVKRLEVKIKEQEVMVLRTRQMAMVGMMTSGLDHEIRSPLQVILGNAENCQTRINRGTLDKSKILGYLDEIIAATKWINNVVNHLHVFSRDRKPNPVPVNVNVVIDNALSLFQQQLKASGG
;
A
#
# COMPACT_ATOMS: atom_id res chain seq x y z
N MET A 1 2.12 -18.59 -6.66
CA MET A 1 0.92 -18.16 -7.42
C MET A 1 1.08 -16.71 -7.87
N GLN A 2 2.06 -16.41 -8.73
CA GLN A 2 2.07 -15.15 -9.50
C GLN A 2 1.19 -15.40 -10.72
N GLY A 3 0.28 -14.47 -11.06
CA GLY A 3 -0.80 -14.60 -12.07
C GLY A 3 -0.38 -14.82 -13.52
N ASN A 4 0.58 -15.72 -13.76
CA ASN A 4 0.93 -16.22 -15.08
C ASN A 4 0.12 -17.49 -15.37
N TYR A 5 -1.19 -17.32 -15.50
CA TYR A 5 -2.12 -18.40 -15.81
C TYR A 5 -1.76 -19.15 -17.11
N PRO A 6 -1.29 -18.50 -18.19
CA PRO A 6 -0.88 -19.21 -19.41
C PRO A 6 0.26 -20.21 -19.18
N LYS A 7 1.29 -19.83 -18.41
CA LYS A 7 2.38 -20.76 -18.08
C LYS A 7 1.88 -21.91 -17.19
N ALA A 8 1.01 -21.63 -16.22
CA ALA A 8 0.45 -22.67 -15.36
C ALA A 8 -0.33 -23.72 -16.18
N ILE A 9 -1.15 -23.26 -17.13
CA ILE A 9 -1.88 -24.14 -18.06
C ILE A 9 -0.91 -25.00 -18.87
N GLU A 10 0.12 -24.39 -19.47
CA GLU A 10 1.12 -25.14 -20.26
C GLU A 10 1.81 -26.24 -19.44
N TRP A 11 2.16 -25.96 -18.18
CA TRP A 11 2.77 -26.94 -17.29
C TRP A 11 1.82 -28.08 -16.94
N PHE A 12 0.56 -27.79 -16.62
CA PHE A 12 -0.42 -28.84 -16.33
C PHE A 12 -0.78 -29.67 -17.57
N GLU A 13 -0.88 -29.06 -18.75
CA GLU A 13 -1.09 -29.77 -20.01
C GLU A 13 0.09 -30.69 -20.34
N LYS A 14 1.33 -30.26 -20.09
CA LYS A 14 2.51 -31.13 -20.20
C LYS A 14 2.44 -32.34 -19.26
N ILE A 15 1.99 -32.15 -18.02
CA ILE A 15 1.81 -33.25 -17.06
C ILE A 15 0.75 -34.22 -17.58
N LEU A 16 -0.38 -33.72 -18.08
CA LEU A 16 -1.47 -34.56 -18.60
C LEU A 16 -1.12 -35.26 -19.91
N ASN A 17 -0.19 -34.73 -20.70
CA ASN A 17 0.35 -35.43 -21.86
C ASN A 17 1.20 -36.65 -21.45
N LEU A 18 1.82 -36.62 -20.27
CA LEU A 18 2.61 -37.74 -19.72
C LEU A 18 1.73 -38.73 -18.95
N ASP A 19 0.78 -38.22 -18.17
CA ASP A 19 -0.20 -39.00 -17.42
C ASP A 19 -1.60 -38.33 -17.55
N PRO A 20 -2.43 -38.83 -18.49
CA PRO A 20 -3.78 -38.30 -18.70
C PRO A 20 -4.73 -38.48 -17.51
N SER A 21 -4.35 -39.23 -16.48
CA SER A 21 -5.15 -39.47 -15.27
C SER A 21 -4.67 -38.69 -14.05
N HIS A 22 -3.66 -37.83 -14.22
CA HIS A 22 -3.02 -37.09 -13.13
C HIS A 22 -3.97 -36.07 -12.48
N LYS A 23 -4.66 -36.48 -11.41
CA LYS A 23 -5.71 -35.72 -10.73
C LYS A 23 -5.30 -34.28 -10.37
N GLN A 24 -4.14 -34.08 -9.74
CA GLN A 24 -3.72 -32.74 -9.31
C GLN A 24 -3.46 -31.78 -10.49
N ALA A 25 -3.15 -32.31 -11.68
CA ALA A 25 -2.95 -31.49 -12.87
C ALA A 25 -4.30 -31.08 -13.48
N MET A 26 -5.30 -31.97 -13.45
CA MET A 26 -6.68 -31.64 -13.78
C MET A 26 -7.26 -30.60 -12.82
N ASP A 27 -7.09 -30.79 -11.51
CA ASP A 27 -7.47 -29.82 -10.49
C ASP A 27 -6.79 -28.47 -10.73
N GLY A 28 -5.48 -28.48 -11.01
CA GLY A 28 -4.70 -27.30 -11.35
C GLY A 28 -5.25 -26.54 -12.55
N LEU A 29 -5.64 -27.23 -13.63
CA LEU A 29 -6.30 -26.62 -14.79
C LEU A 29 -7.69 -26.11 -14.45
N GLY A 30 -8.50 -26.88 -13.73
CA GLY A 30 -9.83 -26.48 -13.30
C GLY A 30 -9.82 -25.18 -12.50
N ILE A 31 -8.95 -25.10 -11.49
CA ILE A 31 -8.75 -23.89 -10.68
C ILE A 31 -8.22 -22.76 -11.56
N THR A 32 -7.19 -23.00 -12.39
CA THR A 32 -6.59 -21.94 -13.22
C THR A 32 -7.61 -21.32 -14.19
N TYR A 33 -8.41 -22.14 -14.88
CA TYR A 33 -9.46 -21.64 -15.77
C TYR A 33 -10.57 -20.90 -15.00
N ARG A 34 -10.89 -21.34 -13.77
CA ARG A 34 -11.86 -20.66 -12.90
C ARG A 34 -11.37 -19.28 -12.50
N GLU A 35 -10.13 -19.15 -12.03
CA GLU A 35 -9.52 -17.86 -11.67
C GLU A 35 -9.36 -16.91 -12.87
N MET A 36 -9.28 -17.45 -14.09
CA MET A 36 -9.34 -16.67 -15.34
C MET A 36 -10.75 -16.24 -15.76
N GLY A 37 -11.79 -16.69 -15.07
CA GLY A 37 -13.19 -16.47 -15.45
C GLY A 37 -13.68 -17.35 -16.61
N ASN A 38 -12.87 -18.31 -17.09
CA ASN A 38 -13.30 -19.29 -18.09
C ASN A 38 -13.98 -20.48 -17.42
N TYR A 39 -15.14 -20.20 -16.85
CA TYR A 39 -15.91 -21.19 -16.09
C TYR A 39 -16.32 -22.45 -16.89
N PRO A 40 -16.67 -22.38 -18.19
CA PRO A 40 -16.95 -23.58 -18.97
C PRO A 40 -15.78 -24.57 -19.02
N LYS A 41 -14.56 -24.07 -19.27
CA LYS A 41 -13.36 -24.93 -19.28
C LYS A 41 -13.02 -25.45 -17.89
N ALA A 42 -13.22 -24.64 -16.85
CA ALA A 42 -13.02 -25.09 -15.47
C ALA A 42 -13.94 -26.28 -15.13
N ILE A 43 -15.23 -26.18 -15.46
CA ILE A 43 -16.20 -27.26 -15.25
C ILE A 43 -15.83 -28.49 -16.09
N GLU A 44 -15.37 -28.32 -17.33
CA GLU A 44 -14.92 -29.43 -18.17
C GLU A 44 -13.79 -30.22 -17.50
N TRP A 45 -12.76 -29.53 -16.99
CA TRP A 45 -11.63 -30.19 -16.32
C TRP A 45 -12.03 -30.89 -15.03
N PHE A 46 -12.84 -30.27 -14.18
CA PHE A 46 -13.35 -30.95 -12.98
C PHE A 46 -14.25 -32.15 -13.32
N LYS A 47 -15.03 -32.07 -14.41
CA LYS A 47 -15.84 -33.22 -14.86
C LYS A 47 -14.99 -34.36 -15.39
N LYS A 48 -13.91 -34.09 -16.13
CA LYS A 48 -12.96 -35.15 -16.55
C LYS A 48 -12.38 -35.90 -15.34
N GLN A 49 -12.11 -35.20 -14.25
CA GLN A 49 -11.67 -35.85 -13.00
C GLN A 49 -12.78 -36.70 -12.37
N LEU A 50 -14.04 -36.26 -12.44
CA LEU A 50 -15.20 -37.04 -12.00
C LEU A 50 -15.51 -38.24 -12.91
N ASP A 51 -15.14 -38.20 -14.18
CA ASP A 51 -15.25 -39.35 -15.07
C ASP A 51 -14.26 -40.46 -14.68
N ILE A 52 -13.10 -40.09 -14.11
CA ILE A 52 -12.12 -41.04 -13.54
C ILE A 52 -12.58 -41.54 -12.16
N ASP A 53 -12.99 -40.62 -11.29
CA ASP A 53 -13.44 -40.92 -9.94
C ASP A 53 -14.73 -40.16 -9.62
N PRO A 54 -15.91 -40.80 -9.80
CA PRO A 54 -17.20 -40.18 -9.57
C PRO A 54 -17.45 -39.76 -8.12
N ARG A 55 -16.58 -40.12 -7.17
CA ARG A 55 -16.66 -39.77 -5.75
C ARG A 55 -15.56 -38.78 -5.32
N ASP A 56 -14.82 -38.21 -6.27
CA ASP A 56 -13.80 -37.22 -5.97
C ASP A 56 -14.42 -35.93 -5.42
N LYS A 57 -14.29 -35.75 -4.10
CA LYS A 57 -14.84 -34.60 -3.38
C LYS A 57 -14.24 -33.26 -3.82
N TRP A 58 -12.98 -33.24 -4.26
CA TRP A 58 -12.32 -32.01 -4.69
C TRP A 58 -12.88 -31.55 -6.02
N ALA A 59 -13.05 -32.49 -6.95
CA ALA A 59 -13.66 -32.20 -8.24
C ALA A 59 -15.14 -31.81 -8.10
N MET A 60 -15.92 -32.48 -7.25
CA MET A 60 -17.31 -32.09 -6.95
C MET A 60 -17.39 -30.67 -6.39
N ASN A 61 -16.56 -30.35 -5.39
CA ASN A 61 -16.48 -29.03 -4.80
C ASN A 61 -16.04 -27.99 -5.84
N GLY A 62 -15.09 -28.32 -6.71
CA GLY A 62 -14.65 -27.50 -7.83
C GLY A 62 -15.79 -27.14 -8.78
N VAL A 63 -16.61 -28.12 -9.19
CA VAL A 63 -17.80 -27.87 -10.03
C VAL A 63 -18.84 -27.03 -9.29
N GLY A 64 -19.12 -27.34 -8.02
CA GLY A 64 -20.08 -26.61 -7.19
C GLY A 64 -19.70 -25.14 -7.02
N ILE A 65 -18.45 -24.85 -6.65
CA ILE A 65 -17.91 -23.49 -6.53
C ILE A 65 -17.98 -22.76 -7.87
N THR A 66 -17.62 -23.44 -8.97
CA THR A 66 -17.63 -22.81 -10.30
C THR A 66 -19.05 -22.42 -10.73
N TYR A 67 -20.07 -23.27 -10.49
CA TYR A 67 -21.46 -22.88 -10.75
C TYR A 67 -21.93 -21.73 -9.86
N ARG A 68 -21.48 -21.68 -8.60
CA ARG A 68 -21.79 -20.58 -7.68
C ARG A 68 -21.23 -19.27 -8.20
N GLU A 69 -19.97 -19.24 -8.66
CA GLU A 69 -19.31 -18.04 -9.20
C GLU A 69 -19.95 -17.54 -10.52
N ILE A 70 -20.49 -18.44 -11.34
CA ILE A 70 -21.30 -18.06 -12.52
C ILE A 70 -22.66 -17.44 -12.13
N GLY A 71 -23.12 -17.67 -10.89
CA GLY A 71 -24.45 -17.29 -10.42
C GLY A 71 -25.53 -18.35 -10.65
N ASP A 72 -25.17 -19.55 -11.14
CA ASP A 72 -26.09 -20.69 -11.26
C ASP A 72 -26.18 -21.44 -9.91
N HIS A 73 -26.73 -20.75 -8.91
CA HIS A 73 -26.88 -21.27 -7.56
C HIS A 73 -27.66 -22.61 -7.49
N PRO A 74 -28.73 -22.85 -8.29
CA PRO A 74 -29.41 -24.14 -8.27
C PRO A 74 -28.51 -25.31 -8.68
N LYS A 75 -27.63 -25.15 -9.67
CA LYS A 75 -26.67 -26.20 -10.03
C LYS A 75 -25.59 -26.36 -8.96
N ALA A 76 -25.09 -25.27 -8.38
CA ALA A 76 -24.14 -25.33 -7.28
C ALA A 76 -24.68 -26.14 -6.09
N ILE A 77 -25.92 -25.85 -5.67
CA ILE A 77 -26.61 -26.58 -4.59
C ILE A 77 -26.69 -28.08 -4.91
N LYS A 78 -27.11 -28.48 -6.11
CA LYS A 78 -27.19 -29.90 -6.49
C LYS A 78 -25.85 -30.62 -6.38
N TRP A 79 -24.74 -29.95 -6.72
CA TRP A 79 -23.41 -30.53 -6.60
C TRP A 79 -22.97 -30.69 -5.15
N PHE A 80 -23.21 -29.71 -4.30
CA PHE A 80 -22.92 -29.83 -2.87
C PHE A 80 -23.83 -30.85 -2.16
N GLU A 81 -25.11 -30.93 -2.54
CA GLU A 81 -26.04 -31.96 -2.05
C GLU A 81 -25.56 -33.37 -2.43
N LYS A 82 -25.13 -33.57 -3.69
CA LYS A 82 -24.54 -34.83 -4.15
C LYS A 82 -23.29 -35.21 -3.34
N GLN A 83 -22.46 -34.23 -2.98
CA GLN A 83 -21.28 -34.47 -2.13
C GLN A 83 -21.70 -34.91 -0.72
N LEU A 84 -22.77 -34.34 -0.16
CA LEU A 84 -23.33 -34.74 1.13
C LEU A 84 -24.05 -36.10 1.09
N GLU A 85 -24.62 -36.50 -0.05
CA GLU A 85 -25.15 -37.86 -0.23
C GLU A 85 -24.05 -38.92 -0.11
N ILE A 86 -22.84 -38.61 -0.57
CA ILE A 86 -21.67 -39.49 -0.47
C ILE A 86 -21.07 -39.43 0.94
N ASN A 87 -20.91 -38.23 1.48
CA ASN A 87 -20.40 -38.02 2.84
C ASN A 87 -21.26 -36.98 3.57
N PRO A 88 -22.20 -37.41 4.42
CA PRO A 88 -23.07 -36.51 5.16
C PRO A 88 -22.35 -35.60 6.16
N ARG A 89 -21.06 -35.86 6.44
CA ARG A 89 -20.23 -35.07 7.35
C ARG A 89 -19.20 -34.20 6.64
N ASP A 90 -19.35 -33.98 5.33
CA ASP A 90 -18.43 -33.13 4.56
C ASP A 90 -18.64 -31.65 4.84
N ILE A 91 -17.75 -31.07 5.65
CA ILE A 91 -17.80 -29.66 6.04
C ILE A 91 -17.62 -28.69 4.85
N TRP A 92 -16.93 -29.09 3.78
CA TRP A 92 -16.73 -28.22 2.61
C TRP A 92 -18.00 -28.10 1.79
N ALA A 93 -18.76 -29.19 1.67
CA ALA A 93 -20.08 -29.16 1.04
C ALA A 93 -21.09 -28.34 1.85
N MET A 94 -21.04 -28.45 3.18
CA MET A 94 -21.87 -27.61 4.07
C MET A 94 -21.53 -26.13 3.95
N ASP A 95 -20.24 -25.78 3.91
CA ASP A 95 -19.78 -24.41 3.68
C ASP A 95 -20.24 -23.88 2.32
N GLY A 96 -20.07 -24.69 1.27
CA GLY A 96 -20.55 -24.40 -0.09
C GLY A 96 -22.05 -24.10 -0.14
N LEU A 97 -22.88 -24.91 0.53
CA LEU A 97 -24.31 -24.67 0.66
C LEU A 97 -24.62 -23.41 1.47
N GLY A 98 -23.95 -23.23 2.61
CA GLY A 98 -24.08 -22.04 3.46
C GLY A 98 -23.85 -20.75 2.69
N ILE A 99 -22.72 -20.66 1.97
CA ILE A 99 -22.36 -19.51 1.15
C ILE A 99 -23.36 -19.32 0.01
N THR A 100 -23.72 -20.39 -0.71
CA THR A 100 -24.64 -20.31 -1.85
C THR A 100 -26.03 -19.82 -1.44
N TYR A 101 -26.56 -20.34 -0.33
CA TYR A 101 -27.85 -19.87 0.20
C TYR A 101 -27.78 -18.42 0.70
N ARG A 102 -26.63 -17.98 1.24
CA ARG A 102 -26.41 -16.59 1.65
C ARG A 102 -26.42 -15.65 0.45
N GLU A 103 -25.71 -15.99 -0.63
CA GLU A 103 -25.70 -15.20 -1.88
C GLU A 103 -27.10 -15.08 -2.51
N MET A 104 -27.93 -16.12 -2.39
CA MET A 104 -29.35 -16.09 -2.75
C MET A 104 -30.24 -15.29 -1.78
N LYS A 105 -29.67 -14.67 -0.75
CA LYS A 105 -30.38 -13.99 0.37
C LYS A 105 -31.34 -14.90 1.15
N ARG A 106 -31.15 -16.22 1.08
CA ARG A 106 -31.91 -17.23 1.84
C ARG A 106 -31.24 -17.50 3.18
N TYR A 107 -31.12 -16.44 3.99
CA TYR A 107 -30.25 -16.41 5.16
C TYR A 107 -30.53 -17.49 6.21
N TYR A 108 -31.80 -17.85 6.45
CA TYR A 108 -32.13 -18.91 7.41
C TYR A 108 -31.58 -20.28 7.00
N LYS A 109 -31.59 -20.60 5.70
CA LYS A 109 -30.99 -21.84 5.19
C LYS A 109 -29.46 -21.81 5.28
N ALA A 110 -28.86 -20.65 4.99
CA ALA A 110 -27.43 -20.48 5.17
C ALA A 110 -27.00 -20.73 6.62
N ILE A 111 -27.74 -20.15 7.58
CA ILE A 111 -27.51 -20.35 9.01
C ILE A 111 -27.65 -21.82 9.40
N GLU A 112 -28.64 -22.54 8.89
CA GLU A 112 -28.83 -23.97 9.16
C GLU A 112 -27.59 -24.77 8.74
N TRP A 113 -27.07 -24.53 7.54
CA TRP A 113 -25.88 -25.23 7.03
C TRP A 113 -24.61 -24.91 7.80
N PHE A 114 -24.35 -23.63 8.10
CA PHE A 114 -23.20 -23.26 8.92
C PHE A 114 -23.29 -23.82 10.35
N LYS A 115 -24.50 -23.94 10.91
CA LYS A 115 -24.69 -24.60 12.22
C LYS A 115 -24.41 -26.09 12.15
N LYS A 116 -24.90 -26.80 11.12
CA LYS A 116 -24.57 -28.23 10.90
C LYS A 116 -23.06 -28.45 10.76
N GLN A 117 -22.36 -27.53 10.10
CA GLN A 117 -20.90 -27.55 10.01
C GLN A 117 -20.25 -27.41 11.39
N LEU A 118 -20.74 -26.50 12.25
CA LEU A 118 -20.26 -26.35 13.63
C LEU A 118 -20.62 -27.54 14.54
N ASP A 119 -21.73 -28.23 14.29
CA ASP A 119 -22.08 -29.45 15.03
C ASP A 119 -21.03 -30.56 14.76
N ILE A 120 -20.41 -30.57 13.59
CA ILE A 120 -19.32 -31.49 13.23
C ILE A 120 -17.96 -30.96 13.70
N ALA A 121 -17.71 -29.67 13.50
CA ALA A 121 -16.45 -29.00 13.80
C ALA A 121 -16.69 -27.73 14.64
N PRO A 122 -16.82 -27.85 15.98
CA PRO A 122 -17.25 -26.75 16.85
C PRO A 122 -16.33 -25.52 16.91
N LYS A 123 -15.08 -25.67 16.45
CA LYS A 123 -14.07 -24.60 16.40
C LYS A 123 -13.78 -24.14 14.97
N ASP A 124 -14.61 -24.52 14.01
CA ASP A 124 -14.42 -24.15 12.61
C ASP A 124 -14.67 -22.65 12.41
N LYS A 125 -13.57 -21.93 12.16
CA LYS A 125 -13.60 -20.47 12.02
C LYS A 125 -14.35 -20.03 10.77
N GLN A 126 -14.33 -20.82 9.69
CA GLN A 126 -15.04 -20.48 8.44
C GLN A 126 -16.56 -20.48 8.66
N ALA A 127 -17.10 -21.49 9.34
CA ALA A 127 -18.51 -21.52 9.72
C ALA A 127 -18.92 -20.38 10.65
N MET A 128 -18.07 -20.03 11.64
CA MET A 128 -18.33 -18.87 12.52
C MET A 128 -18.34 -17.55 11.74
N ASN A 129 -17.39 -17.36 10.83
CA ASN A 129 -17.35 -16.20 9.93
C ASN A 129 -18.58 -16.18 9.00
N GLY A 130 -18.97 -17.32 8.44
CA GLY A 130 -20.17 -17.51 7.63
C GLY A 130 -21.45 -17.08 8.37
N LEU A 131 -21.61 -17.50 9.64
CA LEU A 131 -22.71 -17.07 10.51
C LEU A 131 -22.65 -15.58 10.81
N GLY A 132 -21.46 -15.05 11.17
CA GLY A 132 -21.26 -13.64 11.45
C GLY A 132 -21.68 -12.74 10.29
N ILE A 133 -21.20 -13.05 9.07
CA ILE A 133 -21.57 -12.34 7.84
C ILE A 133 -23.07 -12.48 7.55
N THR A 134 -23.62 -13.70 7.66
CA THR A 134 -25.04 -13.95 7.36
C THR A 134 -25.96 -13.17 8.31
N TYR A 135 -25.69 -13.16 9.62
CA TYR A 135 -26.47 -12.36 10.57
C TYR A 135 -26.32 -10.86 10.34
N ARG A 136 -25.13 -10.41 9.93
CA ARG A 136 -24.87 -9.00 9.57
C ARG A 136 -25.71 -8.58 8.36
N GLU A 137 -25.73 -9.38 7.29
CA GLU A 137 -26.53 -9.11 6.09
C GLU A 137 -28.05 -9.17 6.35
N MET A 138 -28.48 -9.90 7.38
CA MET A 138 -29.86 -9.86 7.88
C MET A 138 -30.19 -8.61 8.71
N GLY A 139 -29.20 -7.76 9.02
CA GLY A 139 -29.34 -6.64 9.97
C GLY A 139 -29.37 -7.06 11.44
N ASN A 140 -29.15 -8.34 11.76
CA ASN A 140 -29.05 -8.82 13.14
C ASN A 140 -27.61 -8.67 13.65
N TYR A 141 -27.20 -7.42 13.84
CA TYR A 141 -25.85 -7.09 14.26
C TYR A 141 -25.43 -7.67 15.61
N PRO A 142 -26.30 -7.76 16.65
CA PRO A 142 -25.90 -8.39 17.92
C PRO A 142 -25.45 -9.85 17.76
N LYS A 143 -26.17 -10.65 16.96
CA LYS A 143 -25.77 -12.04 16.69
C LYS A 143 -24.52 -12.12 15.83
N ALA A 144 -24.35 -11.21 14.88
CA ALA A 144 -23.12 -11.14 14.07
C ALA A 144 -21.89 -10.91 14.96
N ILE A 145 -21.98 -9.94 15.88
CA ILE A 145 -20.92 -9.64 16.87
C ILE A 145 -20.63 -10.87 17.72
N GLU A 146 -21.65 -11.55 18.25
CA GLU A 146 -21.48 -12.76 19.08
C GLU A 146 -20.65 -13.83 18.35
N TRP A 147 -20.90 -14.06 17.06
CA TRP A 147 -20.17 -15.06 16.27
C TRP A 147 -18.74 -14.64 15.97
N PHE A 148 -18.49 -13.37 15.61
CA PHE A 148 -17.11 -12.90 15.44
C PHE A 148 -16.33 -12.89 16.75
N GLU A 149 -16.95 -12.56 17.88
CA GLU A 149 -16.32 -12.65 19.20
C GLU A 149 -16.01 -14.11 19.60
N LYS A 150 -16.88 -15.07 19.26
CA LYS A 150 -16.58 -16.51 19.44
C LYS A 150 -15.36 -16.93 18.63
N GLN A 151 -15.21 -16.45 17.40
CA GLN A 151 -14.02 -16.70 16.58
C GLN A 151 -12.77 -16.09 17.21
N LEU A 152 -12.84 -14.85 17.73
CA LEU A 152 -11.73 -14.22 18.45
C LEU A 152 -11.36 -14.89 19.77
N LYS A 153 -12.30 -15.57 20.44
CA LYS A 153 -11.98 -16.40 21.62
C LYS A 153 -11.13 -17.62 21.26
N ILE A 154 -11.24 -18.12 20.04
CA ILE A 154 -10.39 -19.21 19.53
C ILE A 154 -9.04 -18.65 19.11
N ASP A 155 -9.04 -17.52 18.40
CA ASP A 155 -7.84 -16.84 17.96
C ASP A 155 -7.97 -15.32 18.07
N HIS A 156 -7.33 -14.78 19.09
CA HIS A 156 -7.35 -13.36 19.43
C HIS A 156 -6.75 -12.44 18.35
N LYS A 157 -6.06 -12.96 17.33
CA LYS A 157 -5.46 -12.20 16.22
C LYS A 157 -6.14 -12.50 14.88
N ASP A 158 -7.30 -13.13 14.90
CA ASP A 158 -8.01 -13.48 13.67
C ASP A 158 -8.48 -12.24 12.91
N GLU A 159 -7.79 -11.93 11.81
CA GLU A 159 -8.02 -10.74 10.98
C GLU A 159 -9.44 -10.70 10.39
N GLN A 160 -9.98 -11.86 10.00
CA GLN A 160 -11.34 -11.93 9.42
C GLN A 160 -12.40 -11.58 10.47
N ALA A 161 -12.24 -12.07 11.70
CA ALA A 161 -13.14 -11.73 12.78
C ALA A 161 -13.03 -10.26 13.21
N MET A 162 -11.81 -9.69 13.29
CA MET A 162 -11.62 -8.27 13.58
C MET A 162 -12.25 -7.37 12.52
N ASN A 163 -12.01 -7.68 11.24
CA ASN A 163 -12.62 -6.97 10.12
C ASN A 163 -14.15 -7.14 10.12
N GLY A 164 -14.65 -8.34 10.42
CA GLY A 164 -16.07 -8.64 10.60
C GLY A 164 -16.73 -7.75 11.66
N LEU A 165 -16.11 -7.60 12.83
CA LEU A 165 -16.57 -6.71 13.89
C LEU A 165 -16.51 -5.24 13.49
N GLY A 166 -15.41 -4.79 12.90
CA GLY A 166 -15.26 -3.42 12.41
C GLY A 166 -16.36 -3.03 11.43
N ILE A 167 -16.62 -3.88 10.43
CA ILE A 167 -17.69 -3.66 9.45
C ILE A 167 -19.07 -3.70 10.13
N THR A 168 -19.31 -4.66 11.04
CA THR A 168 -20.60 -4.80 11.72
C THR A 168 -20.91 -3.56 12.58
N TYR A 169 -19.96 -3.07 13.37
CA TYR A 169 -20.15 -1.85 14.16
C TYR A 169 -20.33 -0.61 13.27
N ARG A 170 -19.66 -0.54 12.12
CA ARG A 170 -19.85 0.55 11.15
C ARG A 170 -21.27 0.53 10.58
N GLU A 171 -21.79 -0.64 10.20
CA GLU A 171 -23.15 -0.79 9.68
C GLU A 171 -24.23 -0.52 10.75
N MET A 172 -23.93 -0.78 12.02
CA MET A 172 -24.74 -0.34 13.16
C MET A 172 -24.73 1.18 13.39
N GLY A 173 -23.84 1.93 12.73
CA GLY A 173 -23.59 3.35 13.01
C GLY A 173 -22.72 3.60 14.26
N ASN A 174 -22.19 2.56 14.91
CA ASN A 174 -21.26 2.69 16.02
C ASN A 174 -19.82 2.85 15.50
N TYR A 175 -19.55 4.00 14.89
CA TYR A 175 -18.25 4.30 14.30
C TYR A 175 -17.07 4.27 15.30
N PRO A 176 -17.20 4.73 16.57
CA PRO A 176 -16.11 4.64 17.53
C PRO A 176 -15.62 3.20 17.76
N LYS A 177 -16.55 2.23 17.92
CA LYS A 177 -16.18 0.82 18.06
C LYS A 177 -15.62 0.23 16.77
N ALA A 178 -16.15 0.65 15.61
CA ALA A 178 -15.60 0.22 14.32
C ALA A 178 -14.13 0.63 14.16
N ILE A 179 -13.81 1.89 14.48
CA ILE A 179 -12.44 2.42 14.47
C ILE A 179 -11.55 1.61 15.42
N GLU A 180 -12.01 1.35 16.64
CA GLU A 180 -11.25 0.59 17.64
C GLU A 180 -10.84 -0.79 17.11
N TRP A 181 -11.75 -1.51 16.44
CA TRP A 181 -11.46 -2.82 15.87
C TRP A 181 -10.48 -2.77 14.69
N PHE A 182 -10.62 -1.80 13.79
CA PHE A 182 -9.66 -1.65 12.70
C PHE A 182 -8.28 -1.19 13.21
N GLU A 183 -8.22 -0.32 14.21
CA GLU A 183 -6.95 0.07 14.86
C GLU A 183 -6.30 -1.10 15.58
N LYS A 184 -7.07 -1.99 16.23
CA LYS A 184 -6.56 -3.23 16.81
C LYS A 184 -5.90 -4.11 15.76
N GLN A 185 -6.52 -4.27 14.59
CA GLN A 185 -5.93 -5.04 13.48
C GLN A 185 -4.64 -4.40 12.97
N LEU A 186 -4.59 -3.07 12.83
CA LEU A 186 -3.39 -2.36 12.38
C LEU A 186 -2.25 -2.33 13.38
N LYS A 187 -2.52 -2.52 14.67
CA LYS A 187 -1.46 -2.73 15.66
C LYS A 187 -0.76 -4.08 15.46
N ILE A 188 -1.45 -5.06 14.86
CA ILE A 188 -0.87 -6.36 14.52
C ILE A 188 -0.12 -6.24 13.21
N GLU A 189 -0.78 -5.73 12.17
CA GLU A 189 -0.21 -5.53 10.83
C GLU A 189 -0.44 -4.08 10.36
N PRO A 190 0.53 -3.17 10.51
CA PRO A 190 0.37 -1.75 10.20
C PRO A 190 0.02 -1.45 8.74
N THR A 191 0.32 -2.38 7.83
CA THR A 191 0.07 -2.22 6.39
C THR A 191 -1.16 -2.99 5.90
N ASP A 192 -1.98 -3.51 6.81
CA ASP A 192 -3.20 -4.25 6.47
C ASP A 192 -4.16 -3.38 5.64
N LYS A 193 -4.32 -3.76 4.38
CA LYS A 193 -5.12 -3.02 3.40
C LYS A 193 -6.61 -3.03 3.74
N PHE A 194 -7.12 -4.11 4.34
CA PHE A 194 -8.54 -4.25 4.68
C PHE A 194 -8.90 -3.36 5.87
N ALA A 195 -8.06 -3.30 6.90
CA ALA A 195 -8.25 -2.43 8.05
C ALA A 195 -8.09 -0.95 7.67
N LEU A 196 -7.14 -0.62 6.80
CA LEU A 196 -7.01 0.72 6.20
C LEU A 196 -8.27 1.12 5.43
N ALA A 197 -8.75 0.26 4.53
CA ALA A 197 -9.98 0.49 3.77
C ALA A 197 -11.20 0.55 4.71
N GLY A 198 -11.24 -0.27 5.75
CA GLY A 198 -12.25 -0.31 6.79
C GLY A 198 -12.36 1.02 7.54
N LEU A 199 -11.24 1.57 7.99
CA LEU A 199 -11.16 2.90 8.58
C LEU A 199 -11.59 3.98 7.60
N THR A 200 -11.13 3.90 6.34
CA THR A 200 -11.53 4.85 5.29
C THR A 200 -13.03 4.93 5.15
N ALA A 201 -13.67 3.80 4.90
CA ALA A 201 -15.10 3.74 4.74
C ALA A 201 -15.83 4.11 6.06
N THR A 202 -15.22 3.92 7.23
CA THR A 202 -15.78 4.37 8.51
C THR A 202 -15.77 5.89 8.62
N PHE A 203 -14.62 6.54 8.35
CA PHE A 203 -14.50 7.99 8.37
C PHE A 203 -15.36 8.65 7.28
N GLU A 204 -15.44 8.07 6.09
CA GLU A 204 -16.34 8.54 5.03
C GLU A 204 -17.81 8.45 5.46
N LYS A 205 -18.22 7.36 6.13
CA LYS A 205 -19.58 7.19 6.65
C LYS A 205 -19.90 8.11 7.82
N MET A 206 -18.90 8.47 8.63
CA MET A 206 -19.01 9.55 9.61
C MET A 206 -19.17 10.93 8.94
N GLY A 207 -18.93 11.03 7.62
CA GLY A 207 -18.82 12.27 6.88
C GLY A 207 -17.50 12.98 7.16
N VAL A 208 -17.27 14.10 6.47
CA VAL A 208 -16.17 15.02 6.79
C VAL A 208 -16.55 15.82 8.04
N THR A 209 -16.46 15.12 9.16
CA THR A 209 -16.88 15.60 10.47
C THR A 209 -15.68 15.69 11.39
N SER A 210 -15.71 16.67 12.29
CA SER A 210 -14.66 16.94 13.29
C SER A 210 -14.29 15.71 14.14
N VAL A 211 -15.21 14.74 14.22
CA VAL A 211 -15.04 13.49 14.96
C VAL A 211 -13.97 12.58 14.35
N ALA A 212 -13.75 12.62 13.03
CA ALA A 212 -12.71 11.84 12.34
C ALA A 212 -11.30 12.43 12.53
N ILE A 213 -11.18 13.73 12.82
CA ILE A 213 -9.88 14.43 12.97
C ILE A 213 -9.06 13.82 14.10
N LYS A 214 -9.67 13.62 15.28
CA LYS A 214 -8.94 13.18 16.49
C LYS A 214 -8.32 11.78 16.32
N PRO A 215 -9.04 10.76 15.81
CA PRO A 215 -8.45 9.47 15.46
C PRO A 215 -7.32 9.58 14.41
N LEU A 216 -7.53 10.34 13.33
CA LEU A 216 -6.52 10.51 12.27
C LEU A 216 -5.25 11.20 12.79
N LYS A 217 -5.37 12.22 13.64
CA LYS A 217 -4.23 12.87 14.31
C LYS A 217 -3.45 11.89 15.17
N ARG A 218 -4.13 11.08 15.99
CA ARG A 218 -3.48 10.04 16.83
C ARG A 218 -2.72 9.02 15.99
N ARG A 219 -3.31 8.60 14.87
CA ARG A 219 -2.70 7.65 13.94
C ARG A 219 -1.42 8.21 13.31
N LEU A 220 -1.46 9.46 12.84
CA LEU A 220 -0.29 10.12 12.27
C LEU A 220 0.80 10.40 13.32
N GLN A 221 0.43 10.65 14.58
CA GLN A 221 1.40 10.75 15.69
C GLN A 221 2.07 9.42 16.02
N ALA A 222 1.34 8.30 15.91
CA ALA A 222 1.88 6.96 16.15
C ALA A 222 2.80 6.50 15.01
N ASN A 223 2.54 6.96 13.79
CA ASN A 223 3.38 6.72 12.62
C ASN A 223 3.45 7.99 11.77
N HIS A 224 4.50 8.79 11.97
CA HIS A 224 4.72 10.05 11.25
C HIS A 224 4.77 9.89 9.72
N ARG A 225 5.00 8.67 9.21
CA ARG A 225 5.01 8.35 7.78
C ARG A 225 3.69 7.76 7.28
N ASP A 226 2.61 7.82 8.06
CA ASP A 226 1.29 7.34 7.66
C ASP A 226 0.67 8.23 6.58
N ALA A 227 1.01 7.93 5.33
CA ALA A 227 0.54 8.67 4.15
C ALA A 227 -0.99 8.69 4.04
N TYR A 228 -1.66 7.66 4.55
CA TYR A 228 -3.11 7.56 4.54
C TYR A 228 -3.73 8.57 5.53
N ALA A 229 -3.28 8.57 6.78
CA ALA A 229 -3.78 9.51 7.79
C ALA A 229 -3.50 10.96 7.38
N HIS A 230 -2.32 11.22 6.81
CA HIS A 230 -1.96 12.53 6.27
C HIS A 230 -2.92 12.96 5.15
N SER A 231 -3.15 12.10 4.14
CA SER A 231 -4.03 12.41 3.01
C SER A 231 -5.47 12.71 3.45
N GLN A 232 -6.02 11.94 4.39
CA GLN A 232 -7.37 12.18 4.90
C GLN A 232 -7.48 13.49 5.68
N LEU A 233 -6.48 13.82 6.51
CA LEU A 233 -6.44 15.10 7.22
C LEU A 233 -6.37 16.29 6.25
N CYS A 234 -5.61 16.20 5.16
CA CYS A 234 -5.59 17.23 4.12
C CYS A 234 -6.98 17.44 3.51
N LYS A 235 -7.66 16.36 3.10
CA LYS A 235 -9.02 16.45 2.54
C LYS A 235 -10.01 17.11 3.50
N ILE A 236 -9.93 16.77 4.79
CA ILE A 236 -10.78 17.37 5.83
C ILE A 236 -10.45 18.86 6.00
N ALA A 237 -9.17 19.24 5.98
CA ALA A 237 -8.75 20.64 6.06
C ALA A 237 -9.25 21.45 4.86
N ASP A 238 -9.10 20.93 3.64
CA ASP A 238 -9.56 21.58 2.41
C ASP A 238 -11.08 21.80 2.42
N GLN A 239 -11.83 20.84 2.95
CA GLN A 239 -13.28 20.98 3.08
C GLN A 239 -13.67 21.99 4.17
N HIS A 240 -12.97 22.03 5.30
CA HIS A 240 -13.17 23.09 6.30
C HIS A 240 -12.89 24.48 5.72
N LEU A 241 -11.85 24.63 4.90
CA LEU A 241 -11.57 25.87 4.16
C LEU A 241 -12.73 26.23 3.22
N ALA A 242 -13.21 25.27 2.42
CA ALA A 242 -14.33 25.47 1.51
C ALA A 242 -15.64 25.88 2.23
N ASN A 243 -15.84 25.38 3.45
CA ASN A 243 -16.99 25.71 4.29
C ASN A 243 -16.82 26.99 5.13
N GLY A 244 -15.70 27.72 4.99
CA GLY A 244 -15.41 28.94 5.75
C GLY A 244 -14.98 28.71 7.21
N GLN A 245 -14.72 27.47 7.60
CA GLN A 245 -14.27 27.04 8.93
C GLN A 245 -12.75 27.19 9.06
N LEU A 246 -12.27 28.43 8.98
CA LEU A 246 -10.84 28.77 8.89
C LEU A 246 -10.03 28.32 10.11
N LYS A 247 -10.59 28.41 11.32
CA LYS A 247 -9.89 28.04 12.56
C LYS A 247 -9.62 26.54 12.62
N GLU A 248 -10.61 25.75 12.24
CA GLU A 248 -10.55 24.29 12.22
C GLU A 248 -9.58 23.80 11.14
N ALA A 249 -9.65 24.38 9.94
CA ALA A 249 -8.69 24.10 8.88
C ALA A 249 -7.25 24.41 9.32
N GLN A 250 -7.01 25.60 9.86
CA GLN A 250 -5.68 26.03 10.30
C GLN A 250 -5.13 25.13 11.42
N SER A 251 -5.97 24.71 12.37
CA SER A 251 -5.59 23.74 13.40
C SER A 251 -5.16 22.37 12.85
N ILE A 252 -5.70 21.95 11.70
CA ILE A 252 -5.29 20.72 11.02
C ILE A 252 -3.97 20.94 10.28
N THR A 253 -3.86 22.03 9.51
CA THR A 253 -2.67 22.36 8.74
C THR A 253 -1.44 22.57 9.63
N ASP A 254 -1.59 23.27 10.76
CA ASP A 254 -0.53 23.47 11.74
C ASP A 254 -0.07 22.14 12.35
N PHE A 255 -1.01 21.25 12.65
CA PHE A 255 -0.70 19.90 13.13
C PHE A 255 0.09 19.09 12.10
N LEU A 256 -0.31 19.13 10.81
CA LEU A 256 0.39 18.43 9.74
C LEU A 256 1.81 18.98 9.55
N LYS A 257 1.97 20.31 9.63
CA LYS A 257 3.29 20.97 9.56
C LYS A 257 4.19 20.55 10.71
N ASN A 258 3.71 20.61 11.95
CA ASN A 258 4.48 20.21 13.13
C ASN A 258 4.90 18.74 13.06
N THR A 259 4.00 17.86 12.60
CA THR A 259 4.32 16.42 12.47
C THR A 259 5.40 16.17 11.41
N GLN A 260 5.43 16.97 10.34
CA GLN A 260 6.48 16.91 9.32
C GLN A 260 7.82 17.43 9.87
N GLU A 261 7.81 18.50 10.66
CA GLU A 261 9.01 19.03 11.34
C GLU A 261 9.58 18.02 12.34
N GLU A 262 8.73 17.35 13.12
CA GLU A 262 9.13 16.26 14.01
C GLU A 262 9.79 15.10 13.24
N LEU A 263 9.20 14.68 12.11
CA LEU A 263 9.78 13.64 11.26
C LEU A 263 11.17 14.04 10.76
N HIS A 264 11.32 15.30 10.33
CA HIS A 264 12.60 15.83 9.88
C HIS A 264 13.66 15.79 10.99
N GLN A 265 13.31 16.21 12.20
CA GLN A 265 14.23 16.15 13.36
C GLN A 265 14.61 14.70 13.74
N ILE A 266 13.67 13.75 13.63
CA ILE A 266 13.95 12.33 13.86
C ILE A 266 14.93 11.78 12.82
N GLU A 267 14.75 12.16 11.55
CA GLU A 267 15.62 11.77 10.46
C GLU A 267 17.02 12.40 10.61
N GLU A 268 17.11 13.68 10.98
CA GLU A 268 18.38 14.35 11.28
C GLU A 268 19.15 13.65 12.42
N LYS A 269 18.46 13.28 13.52
CA LYS A 269 19.09 12.57 14.65
C LYS A 269 19.54 11.15 14.32
N LYS A 270 18.85 10.47 13.39
CA LYS A 270 19.27 9.14 12.92
C LYS A 270 20.53 9.20 12.05
N PHE A 271 20.68 10.25 11.25
CA PHE A 271 21.85 10.43 10.38
C PHE A 271 23.04 11.11 11.09
N PHE A 272 22.80 11.86 12.16
CA PHE A 272 23.82 12.51 12.97
C PHE A 272 23.60 12.23 14.47
N PRO A 273 23.96 11.03 14.97
CA PRO A 273 23.99 10.78 16.41
C PRO A 273 25.07 11.67 17.04
N ALA A 274 24.70 12.40 18.10
CA ALA A 274 25.52 13.46 18.68
C ALA A 274 26.99 13.03 18.94
N SER A 275 27.93 13.64 18.22
CA SER A 275 29.21 14.01 18.83
C SER A 275 29.01 15.34 19.56
N SER A 276 29.52 15.37 20.78
CA SER A 276 29.45 16.47 21.74
C SER A 276 30.05 17.77 21.19
N ASP A 277 29.62 18.87 21.83
CA ASP A 277 30.19 20.21 21.79
C ASP A 277 29.83 21.09 20.58
N ARG A 278 28.74 21.87 20.75
CA ARG A 278 28.65 23.19 20.12
C ARG A 278 28.67 24.27 21.19
N LYS A 279 29.87 24.75 21.50
CA LYS A 279 30.04 26.06 22.15
C LYS A 279 29.66 27.16 21.15
N ARG A 280 28.78 28.03 21.63
CA ARG A 280 28.44 29.35 21.10
C ARG A 280 29.72 30.16 20.90
N VAL A 281 30.00 30.64 19.69
CA VAL A 281 30.94 31.75 19.47
C VAL A 281 30.30 32.75 18.50
N THR A 282 30.40 34.00 18.91
CA THR A 282 29.86 35.23 18.32
C THR A 282 30.58 35.66 17.04
N ALA A 283 29.89 36.48 16.25
CA ALA A 283 30.33 37.14 15.03
C ALA A 283 31.65 37.95 15.20
N ASP A 284 32.56 37.89 14.23
CA ASP A 284 32.68 38.91 13.18
C ASP A 284 33.80 38.58 12.15
N SER A 285 33.55 38.96 10.90
CA SER A 285 34.48 39.16 9.77
C SER A 285 35.09 37.94 9.02
N GLN A 286 34.95 38.01 7.69
CA GLN A 286 35.37 37.07 6.64
C GLN A 286 34.71 35.69 6.66
N GLU A 287 33.58 35.58 5.94
CA GLU A 287 32.88 34.31 5.65
C GLU A 287 33.89 33.30 5.08
N SER A 288 34.32 32.37 5.94
CA SER A 288 35.30 31.31 5.62
C SER A 288 34.76 30.45 4.49
N ASN A 289 35.63 29.83 3.68
CA ASN A 289 35.20 28.85 2.69
C ASN A 289 34.36 27.72 3.33
N GLU A 290 34.56 27.41 4.62
CA GLU A 290 33.70 26.49 5.38
C GLU A 290 32.28 27.01 5.60
N GLU A 291 32.09 28.31 5.79
CA GLU A 291 30.75 28.93 5.91
C GLU A 291 30.04 29.00 4.56
N LYS A 292 30.80 29.22 3.47
CA LYS A 292 30.28 29.13 2.10
C LYS A 292 29.89 27.70 1.74
N VAL A 293 30.67 26.70 2.16
CA VAL A 293 30.35 25.28 2.00
C VAL A 293 29.13 24.90 2.84
N LYS A 294 29.04 25.31 4.11
CA LYS A 294 27.83 25.09 4.94
C LYS A 294 26.58 25.76 4.35
N ARG A 295 26.70 26.96 3.79
CA ARG A 295 25.59 27.60 3.05
C ARG A 295 25.21 26.85 1.79
N LEU A 296 26.18 26.30 1.07
CA LEU A 296 25.93 25.47 -0.11
C LEU A 296 25.29 24.13 0.27
N GLU A 297 25.71 23.48 1.36
CA GLU A 297 25.11 22.26 1.89
C GLU A 297 23.65 22.47 2.32
N VAL A 298 23.36 23.60 3.00
CA VAL A 298 21.99 23.97 3.36
C VAL A 298 21.16 24.21 2.10
N LYS A 299 21.69 24.94 1.11
CA LYS A 299 21.00 25.16 -0.18
C LYS A 299 20.79 23.87 -0.98
N ILE A 300 21.72 22.93 -0.93
CA ILE A 300 21.60 21.63 -1.58
C ILE A 300 20.53 20.79 -0.89
N LYS A 301 20.50 20.74 0.46
CA LYS A 301 19.42 20.08 1.21
C LYS A 301 18.05 20.73 0.97
N GLU A 302 17.99 22.05 0.88
CA GLU A 302 16.77 22.77 0.50
C GLU A 302 16.32 22.40 -0.93
N GLN A 303 17.26 22.24 -1.87
CA GLN A 303 16.99 21.78 -3.23
C GLN A 303 16.55 20.29 -3.27
N GLU A 304 17.09 19.41 -2.42
CA GLU A 304 16.65 18.01 -2.30
C GLU A 304 15.20 17.91 -1.81
N VAL A 305 14.84 18.70 -0.79
CA VAL A 305 13.47 18.80 -0.29
C VAL A 305 12.54 19.36 -1.37
N MET A 306 13.03 20.32 -2.17
CA MET A 306 12.29 20.89 -3.29
C MET A 306 12.07 19.85 -4.41
N VAL A 307 13.08 19.05 -4.76
CA VAL A 307 12.97 17.95 -5.74
C VAL A 307 11.99 16.87 -5.28
N LEU A 308 11.97 16.55 -3.98
CA LEU A 308 10.98 15.64 -3.39
C LEU A 308 9.56 16.21 -3.46
N ARG A 309 9.39 17.52 -3.21
CA ARG A 309 8.11 18.25 -3.44
C ARG A 309 7.71 18.24 -4.90
N THR A 310 8.63 18.45 -5.83
CA THR A 310 8.36 18.42 -7.28
C THR A 310 7.95 17.02 -7.74
N ARG A 311 8.51 15.97 -7.14
CA ARG A 311 8.13 14.57 -7.39
C ARG A 311 6.70 14.28 -6.89
N GLN A 312 6.30 14.89 -5.78
CA GLN A 312 4.90 14.88 -5.31
C GLN A 312 3.98 15.71 -6.21
N MET A 313 4.39 16.91 -6.65
CA MET A 313 3.60 17.76 -7.56
C MET A 313 3.42 17.15 -8.96
N ALA A 314 4.42 16.43 -9.46
CA ALA A 314 4.34 15.65 -10.70
C ALA A 314 3.38 14.45 -10.59
N MET A 315 3.26 13.85 -9.39
CA MET A 315 2.22 12.84 -9.09
C MET A 315 0.81 13.45 -9.00
N VAL A 316 0.69 14.77 -8.75
CA VAL A 316 -0.58 15.49 -8.57
C VAL A 316 -0.99 16.31 -9.82
N GLY A 317 -0.17 16.34 -10.88
CA GLY A 317 -0.55 16.92 -12.18
C GLY A 317 -0.53 18.46 -12.26
N MET A 318 0.28 19.14 -11.44
CA MET A 318 0.42 20.60 -11.51
C MET A 318 1.46 21.04 -12.55
N MET A 319 1.13 22.12 -13.28
CA MET A 319 1.70 22.54 -14.56
C MET A 319 3.21 22.87 -14.56
N THR A 320 3.79 22.69 -15.76
CA THR A 320 5.21 22.84 -16.12
C THR A 320 5.82 24.22 -15.87
N SER A 321 5.02 25.27 -15.62
CA SER A 321 5.50 26.63 -15.38
C SER A 321 6.15 26.81 -13.99
N GLY A 322 5.71 26.05 -12.97
CA GLY A 322 6.31 26.10 -11.63
C GLY A 322 7.73 25.50 -11.59
N LEU A 323 7.97 24.44 -12.37
CA LEU A 323 9.28 23.80 -12.51
C LEU A 323 10.34 24.75 -13.09
N ASP A 324 9.95 25.66 -13.99
CA ASP A 324 10.89 26.58 -14.65
C ASP A 324 11.41 27.65 -13.70
N HIS A 325 10.52 28.23 -12.89
CA HIS A 325 10.90 29.28 -11.93
C HIS A 325 11.59 28.72 -10.69
N GLU A 326 11.16 27.57 -10.18
CA GLU A 326 11.67 27.02 -8.91
C GLU A 326 12.96 26.20 -9.06
N ILE A 327 13.18 25.54 -10.21
CA ILE A 327 14.32 24.63 -10.41
C ILE A 327 15.28 25.15 -11.49
N ARG A 328 14.76 25.54 -12.67
CA ARG A 328 15.65 25.91 -13.80
C ARG A 328 16.40 27.22 -13.54
N SER A 329 15.74 28.27 -13.06
CA SER A 329 16.40 29.57 -12.82
C SER A 329 17.54 29.49 -11.80
N PRO A 330 17.39 28.85 -10.63
CA PRO A 330 18.51 28.67 -9.69
C PRO A 330 19.67 27.83 -10.25
N LEU A 331 19.37 26.75 -10.99
CA LEU A 331 20.40 25.90 -11.59
C LEU A 331 21.20 26.62 -12.68
N GLN A 332 20.57 27.49 -13.47
CA GLN A 332 21.28 28.32 -14.45
C GLN A 332 22.27 29.28 -13.78
N VAL A 333 21.90 29.86 -12.63
CA VAL A 333 22.79 30.73 -11.85
C VAL A 333 23.98 29.94 -11.30
N ILE A 334 23.73 28.73 -10.79
CA ILE A 334 24.79 27.83 -10.29
C ILE A 334 25.73 27.41 -11.43
N LEU A 335 25.18 27.05 -12.59
CA LEU A 335 25.97 26.70 -13.78
C LEU A 335 26.83 27.88 -14.24
N GLY A 336 26.25 29.07 -14.36
CA GLY A 336 26.99 30.27 -14.77
C GLY A 336 28.13 30.62 -13.81
N ASN A 337 27.92 30.44 -12.51
CA ASN A 337 28.98 30.63 -11.51
C ASN A 337 30.09 29.57 -11.63
N ALA A 338 29.73 28.30 -11.87
CA ALA A 338 30.69 27.22 -12.06
C ALA A 338 31.51 27.41 -13.34
N GLU A 339 30.89 27.82 -14.45
CA GLU A 339 31.57 28.13 -15.72
C GLU A 339 32.47 29.36 -15.60
N ASN A 340 32.09 30.36 -14.81
CA ASN A 340 32.94 31.52 -14.52
C ASN A 340 34.16 31.12 -13.68
N CYS A 341 33.99 30.26 -12.67
CA CYS A 341 35.11 29.64 -11.95
C CYS A 341 36.04 28.88 -12.89
N GLN A 342 35.50 28.08 -13.82
CA GLN A 342 36.29 27.36 -14.82
C GLN A 342 37.07 28.32 -15.74
N THR A 343 36.44 29.42 -16.16
CA THR A 343 37.08 30.45 -16.99
C THR A 343 38.24 31.13 -16.26
N ARG A 344 38.08 31.41 -14.96
CA ARG A 344 39.13 32.01 -14.12
C ARG A 344 40.29 31.05 -13.85
N ILE A 345 40.02 29.75 -13.75
CA ILE A 345 41.05 28.69 -13.71
C ILE A 345 41.83 28.67 -15.02
N ASN A 346 41.15 28.68 -16.16
CA ASN A 346 41.78 28.66 -17.48
C ASN A 346 42.65 29.90 -17.73
N ARG A 347 42.31 31.04 -17.12
CA ARG A 347 43.10 32.29 -17.16
C ARG A 347 44.23 32.34 -16.13
N GLY A 348 44.45 31.29 -15.34
CA GLY A 348 45.49 31.22 -14.30
C GLY A 348 45.23 32.09 -13.06
N THR A 349 44.05 32.71 -12.96
CA THR A 349 43.67 33.62 -11.86
C THR A 349 43.03 32.91 -10.67
N LEU A 350 42.81 31.59 -10.78
CA LEU A 350 42.23 30.74 -9.74
C LEU A 350 42.95 29.39 -9.74
N ASP A 351 43.47 28.98 -8.58
CA ASP A 351 44.27 27.77 -8.44
C ASP A 351 43.38 26.51 -8.42
N LYS A 352 43.54 25.68 -9.45
CA LYS A 352 42.76 24.45 -9.68
C LYS A 352 42.88 23.45 -8.52
N SER A 353 44.02 23.44 -7.81
CA SER A 353 44.27 22.51 -6.69
C SER A 353 43.39 22.80 -5.47
N LYS A 354 42.81 24.00 -5.35
CA LYS A 354 41.92 24.37 -4.23
C LYS A 354 40.44 24.05 -4.48
N ILE A 355 40.08 23.61 -5.69
CA ILE A 355 38.71 23.30 -6.11
C ILE A 355 38.67 21.88 -6.75
N LEU A 356 39.51 20.98 -6.22
CA LEU A 356 39.70 19.61 -6.70
C LEU A 356 38.37 18.84 -6.82
N GLY A 357 38.13 18.27 -8.00
CA GLY A 357 37.09 17.25 -8.29
C GLY A 357 35.66 17.78 -8.47
N TYR A 358 35.21 18.70 -7.61
CA TYR A 358 33.78 19.05 -7.51
C TYR A 358 33.26 19.93 -8.64
N LEU A 359 34.11 20.76 -9.24
CA LEU A 359 33.63 21.70 -10.26
C LEU A 359 33.12 20.96 -11.50
N ASP A 360 33.84 19.90 -11.92
CA ASP A 360 33.45 19.06 -13.05
C ASP A 360 32.19 18.23 -12.74
N GLU A 361 32.07 17.73 -11.50
CA GLU A 361 30.89 16.99 -11.04
C GLU A 361 29.65 17.89 -10.88
N ILE A 362 29.81 19.12 -10.38
CA ILE A 362 28.74 20.13 -10.26
C ILE A 362 28.29 20.55 -11.66
N ILE A 363 29.21 20.79 -12.59
CA ILE A 363 28.86 21.10 -13.98
C ILE A 363 28.13 19.91 -14.63
N ALA A 364 28.60 18.67 -14.41
CA ALA A 364 27.97 17.47 -14.94
C ALA A 364 26.58 17.22 -14.35
N ALA A 365 26.43 17.34 -13.03
CA ALA A 365 25.15 17.19 -12.33
C ALA A 365 24.16 18.27 -12.74
N THR A 366 24.60 19.53 -12.84
CA THR A 366 23.73 20.65 -13.26
C THR A 366 23.29 20.49 -14.72
N LYS A 367 24.18 20.05 -15.61
CA LYS A 367 23.83 19.71 -17.01
C LYS A 367 22.87 18.53 -17.10
N TRP A 368 23.08 17.50 -16.28
CA TRP A 368 22.19 16.33 -16.23
C TRP A 368 20.80 16.71 -15.71
N ILE A 369 20.70 17.48 -14.62
CA ILE A 369 19.41 17.95 -14.08
C ILE A 369 18.71 18.84 -15.11
N ASN A 370 19.43 19.75 -15.79
CA ASN A 370 18.86 20.56 -16.86
C ASN A 370 18.34 19.71 -18.03
N ASN A 371 19.04 18.63 -18.39
CA ASN A 371 18.58 17.65 -19.38
C ASN A 371 17.36 16.86 -18.91
N VAL A 372 17.28 16.47 -17.64
CA VAL A 372 16.11 15.79 -17.06
C VAL A 372 14.89 16.73 -17.05
N VAL A 373 15.06 18.00 -16.67
CA VAL A 373 14.00 19.02 -16.71
C VAL A 373 13.53 19.25 -18.14
N ASN A 374 14.44 19.33 -19.12
CA ASN A 374 14.10 19.43 -20.54
C ASN A 374 13.37 18.17 -21.03
N HIS A 375 13.81 16.98 -20.63
CA HIS A 375 13.15 15.71 -20.96
C HIS A 375 11.74 15.63 -20.38
N LEU A 376 11.54 16.08 -19.14
CA LEU A 376 10.22 16.18 -18.49
C LEU A 376 9.34 17.20 -19.20
N HIS A 377 9.91 18.30 -19.69
CA HIS A 377 9.20 19.29 -20.49
C HIS A 377 8.78 18.73 -21.86
N VAL A 378 9.62 17.90 -22.50
CA VAL A 378 9.26 17.16 -23.73
C VAL A 378 8.23 16.08 -23.43
N PHE A 379 8.36 15.34 -22.32
CA PHE A 379 7.38 14.33 -21.86
C PHE A 379 6.00 14.92 -21.55
N SER A 380 5.95 16.18 -21.08
CA SER A 380 4.68 16.89 -20.87
C SER A 380 3.97 17.24 -22.20
N ARG A 381 4.70 17.24 -23.32
CA ARG A 381 4.18 17.50 -24.67
C ARG A 381 3.88 16.22 -25.45
N ASP A 382 4.67 15.15 -25.26
CA ASP A 382 4.48 13.87 -25.94
C ASP A 382 4.12 12.74 -24.96
N ARG A 383 2.89 12.22 -25.05
CA ARG A 383 2.47 11.02 -24.31
C ARG A 383 3.09 9.77 -24.94
N LYS A 384 4.14 9.19 -24.32
CA LYS A 384 4.33 7.72 -24.10
C LYS A 384 5.64 7.42 -23.32
N PRO A 385 5.68 6.39 -22.45
CA PRO A 385 6.78 6.18 -21.51
C PRO A 385 7.80 5.12 -21.93
N ASN A 386 9.11 5.42 -21.80
CA ASN A 386 10.15 4.67 -21.05
C ASN A 386 11.57 5.15 -21.45
N PRO A 387 12.56 5.20 -20.53
CA PRO A 387 13.27 3.96 -20.15
C PRO A 387 13.72 3.83 -18.69
N VAL A 388 13.88 2.55 -18.32
CA VAL A 388 14.62 1.86 -17.23
C VAL A 388 15.13 2.71 -16.05
N PRO A 389 14.75 2.39 -14.80
CA PRO A 389 15.24 3.08 -13.63
C PRO A 389 16.70 2.68 -13.34
N VAL A 390 17.64 3.58 -13.64
CA VAL A 390 18.90 3.58 -12.90
C VAL A 390 18.55 4.08 -11.51
N ASN A 391 18.83 3.27 -10.49
CA ASN A 391 18.51 3.61 -9.11
C ASN A 391 19.42 4.76 -8.67
N VAL A 392 18.96 6.00 -8.88
CA VAL A 392 19.68 7.25 -8.58
C VAL A 392 20.14 7.28 -7.12
N ASN A 393 19.38 6.66 -6.21
CA ASN A 393 19.78 6.54 -4.81
C ASN A 393 21.07 5.71 -4.67
N VAL A 394 21.26 4.63 -5.43
CA VAL A 394 22.50 3.82 -5.38
C VAL A 394 23.71 4.62 -5.88
N VAL A 395 23.53 5.48 -6.88
CA VAL A 395 24.62 6.31 -7.41
C VAL A 395 25.00 7.41 -6.41
N ILE A 396 24.00 8.04 -5.79
CA ILE A 396 24.19 9.08 -4.76
C ILE A 396 24.74 8.49 -3.46
N ASP A 397 24.24 7.34 -3.01
CA ASP A 397 24.69 6.63 -1.81
C ASP A 397 26.13 6.15 -1.98
N ASN A 398 26.50 5.68 -3.18
CA ASN A 398 27.89 5.31 -3.49
C ASN A 398 28.82 6.54 -3.49
N ALA A 399 28.37 7.67 -4.06
CA ALA A 399 29.14 8.91 -4.05
C ALA A 399 29.33 9.45 -2.62
N LEU A 400 28.28 9.44 -1.79
CA LEU A 400 28.33 9.85 -0.38
C LEU A 400 29.18 8.91 0.49
N SER A 401 29.13 7.60 0.24
CA SER A 401 29.96 6.61 0.94
C SER A 401 31.45 6.80 0.61
N LEU A 402 31.79 7.06 -0.65
CA LEU A 402 33.15 7.40 -1.08
C LEU A 402 33.62 8.71 -0.43
N PHE A 403 32.72 9.69 -0.32
CA PHE A 403 32.97 10.97 0.36
C PHE A 403 33.32 10.80 1.85
N GLN A 404 32.51 10.02 2.56
CA GLN A 404 32.68 9.79 3.99
C GLN A 404 33.91 8.92 4.31
N GLN A 405 34.28 7.99 3.44
CA GLN A 405 35.51 7.21 3.57
C GLN A 405 36.77 8.07 3.39
N GLN A 406 36.74 9.04 2.47
CA GLN A 406 37.88 9.93 2.24
C GLN A 406 38.04 10.99 3.33
N LEU A 407 36.95 11.52 3.87
CA LEU A 407 36.97 12.43 5.04
C LEU A 407 37.54 11.78 6.31
N LYS A 408 37.36 10.47 6.50
CA LYS A 408 38.00 9.73 7.60
C LYS A 408 39.48 9.45 7.37
N ALA A 409 39.94 9.43 6.12
CA ALA A 409 41.34 9.21 5.75
C ALA A 409 42.17 10.49 5.80
N SER A 410 41.55 11.66 5.61
CA SER A 410 42.16 12.97 5.79
C SER A 410 41.85 13.49 7.20
N GLY A 411 42.60 13.03 8.21
CA GLY A 411 42.52 13.64 9.54
C GLY A 411 42.88 15.13 9.47
N GLY A 412 41.88 16.00 9.62
CA GLY A 412 42.00 17.46 9.57
C GLY A 412 40.63 18.12 9.68
#